data_AF-A5HL69-F1
#
_entry.id   AF-A5HL69-F1
#
_cell.length_a   1.000
_cell.length_b   1.000
_cell.length_c   1.000
_cell.angle_alpha   90.00
_cell.angle_beta   90.00
_cell.angle_gamma   90.00
#
_symmetry.space_group_name_H-M   'P 1'
#
loop_
_entity.id
_entity.type
_entity.pdbx_description
1 polymer ?
#
loop_
_entity_poly.entity_id
_entity_poly.type
_entity_poly.pdbx_seq_one_letter_code
_entity_poly.pdbx_strand_id
1 'polypeptide(L)' 'GGTKLSAFEGDIRDSDFVRKACRGATNVFHTASMIDVLESVEYSEIYGVNVK' A
#
# COMPACT_ATOMS: atom_id res chain seq x y z
N GLY A 1 -21.25 -19.32 -5.43
CA GLY A 1 -19.96 -18.63 -5.23
C GLY A 1 -19.83 -17.54 -6.27
N GLY A 2 -19.53 -16.30 -5.88
CA GLY A 2 -19.57 -15.13 -6.76
C GLY A 2 -18.53 -14.08 -6.40
N THR A 3 -17.38 -14.53 -5.88
CA THR A 3 -16.29 -13.63 -5.51
C THR A 3 -15.64 -13.07 -6.76
N LYS A 4 -15.70 -11.74 -6.93
CA LYS A 4 -15.02 -11.03 -8.01
C LYS A 4 -13.64 -10.59 -7.53
N LEU A 5 -12.60 -11.00 -8.26
CA LEU A 5 -11.23 -10.57 -8.04
C LEU A 5 -10.86 -9.52 -9.10
N SER A 6 -10.12 -8.50 -8.71
CA SER A 6 -9.54 -7.50 -9.61
C SER A 6 -8.15 -7.15 -9.09
N ALA A 7 -7.19 -7.02 -10.00
CA ALA A 7 -5.80 -6.71 -9.68
C ALA A 7 -5.40 -5.39 -10.33
N PHE A 8 -4.61 -4.60 -9.63
CA PHE A 8 -4.13 -3.30 -10.08
C PHE A 8 -2.63 -3.24 -9.75
N GLU A 9 -1.82 -2.88 -10.74
CA GLU A 9 -0.38 -2.65 -10.55
C GLU A 9 -0.16 -1.17 -10.17
N GLY A 10 0.58 -0.94 -9.09
CA GLY A 10 0.89 0.41 -8.62
C GLY A 10 1.70 0.38 -7.31
N ASP A 11 2.06 1.57 -6.83
CA ASP A 11 2.81 1.79 -5.61
C ASP A 11 1.87 2.39 -4.55
N ILE A 12 2.00 1.95 -3.28
CA ILE A 12 1.22 2.51 -2.18
C ILE A 12 1.54 3.99 -1.95
N ARG A 13 2.76 4.42 -2.28
CA ARG A 13 3.22 5.81 -2.13
C ARG A 13 2.53 6.77 -3.11
N ASP A 14 1.89 6.25 -4.15
CA ASP A 14 1.08 7.04 -5.08
C ASP A 14 -0.36 7.19 -4.53
N SER A 15 -0.59 8.29 -3.82
CA SER A 15 -1.88 8.58 -3.20
C SER A 15 -3.06 8.65 -4.19
N ASP A 16 -2.83 9.09 -5.43
CA ASP A 16 -3.89 9.20 -6.44
C ASP A 16 -4.27 7.81 -6.96
N PHE A 17 -3.28 6.94 -7.17
CA PHE A 17 -3.52 5.54 -7.49
C PHE A 17 -4.30 4.83 -6.38
N VAL A 18 -3.85 4.92 -5.13
CA VAL A 18 -4.51 4.25 -3.99
C VAL A 18 -5.94 4.73 -3.83
N ARG A 19 -6.18 6.06 -3.92
CA ARG A 19 -7.52 6.63 -3.86
C ARG A 19 -8.44 6.09 -4.95
N LYS A 20 -7.92 5.88 -6.16
CA LYS A 20 -8.67 5.30 -7.28
C LYS A 20 -8.94 3.81 -7.07
N ALA A 21 -7.93 3.05 -6.64
CA ALA A 21 -8.02 1.60 -6.40
C ALA A 21 -8.99 1.25 -5.27
N CYS A 22 -9.02 2.06 -4.20
CA CYS A 22 -9.91 1.87 -3.05
C CYS A 22 -11.30 2.47 -3.23
N ARG A 23 -11.60 3.14 -4.35
CA ARG A 23 -12.88 3.83 -4.54
C ARG A 23 -14.04 2.83 -4.54
N GLY A 24 -14.95 2.99 -3.57
CA GLY A 24 -16.11 2.10 -3.39
C GLY A 24 -15.83 0.89 -2.50
N ALA A 25 -14.61 0.73 -1.97
CA ALA A 25 -14.33 -0.26 -0.94
C ALA A 25 -15.00 0.15 0.39
N THR A 26 -15.65 -0.81 1.06
CA THR A 26 -16.19 -0.60 2.41
C THR A 26 -15.11 -0.78 3.47
N ASN A 27 -14.12 -1.63 3.20
CA ASN A 27 -13.00 -1.94 4.10
C ASN A 27 -11.70 -2.00 3.29
N VAL A 28 -10.61 -1.54 3.89
CA VAL A 28 -9.26 -1.61 3.31
C VAL A 28 -8.37 -2.34 4.30
N PHE A 29 -7.75 -3.43 3.85
CA PHE A 29 -6.71 -4.12 4.59
C PHE A 29 -5.36 -3.65 4.05
N HIS A 30 -4.65 -2.85 4.83
CA HIS A 30 -3.35 -2.35 4.45
C HIS A 30 -2.26 -3.27 4.99
N THR A 31 -1.61 -4.03 4.11
CA THR A 31 -0.57 -5.00 4.48
C THR A 31 0.81 -4.64 3.92
N ALA A 32 0.89 -3.69 2.99
CA ALA A 32 2.17 -3.21 2.48
C ALA A 32 2.89 -2.48 3.61
N SER A 33 4.09 -2.95 3.94
CA SER A 33 4.95 -2.33 4.93
C SER A 33 6.41 -2.63 4.61
N MET A 34 7.27 -1.64 4.84
CA MET A 34 8.71 -1.81 4.83
C MET A 34 9.19 -2.08 6.26
N ILE A 35 9.82 -3.23 6.45
CA ILE A 35 10.40 -3.64 7.73
C ILE A 35 11.90 -3.82 7.49
N ASP A 36 12.71 -3.00 8.14
CA ASP A 36 14.15 -3.08 8.06
C ASP A 36 14.72 -3.66 9.36
N VAL A 37 15.15 -4.91 9.29
CA VAL A 37 15.72 -5.64 10.43
C VAL A 37 17.23 -5.42 10.53
N LEU A 38 17.87 -5.03 9.43
CA LEU A 38 19.33 -4.91 9.34
C LEU A 38 19.81 -3.46 9.53
N GLU A 39 18.89 -2.52 9.75
CA GLU A 39 19.18 -1.08 9.84
C GLU A 39 19.97 -0.57 8.63
N SER A 40 19.62 -1.11 7.46
CA SER A 40 20.31 -0.86 6.18
C SER A 40 19.58 0.10 5.26
N VAL A 41 18.36 0.52 5.64
CA VAL A 41 17.49 1.37 4.87
C VAL A 41 17.34 2.73 5.56
N GLU A 42 17.42 3.80 4.77
CA GLU A 42 17.19 5.16 5.25
C GLU A 42 15.80 5.30 5.87
N TYR A 43 15.72 5.97 7.03
CA TYR A 43 14.45 6.19 7.72
C TYR A 43 13.39 6.85 6.82
N SER A 44 13.80 7.72 5.90
CA SER A 44 12.90 8.38 4.96
C SER A 44 12.20 7.40 4.01
N GLU A 45 12.84 6.30 3.62
CA GLU A 45 12.23 5.27 2.78
C GLU A 45 11.20 4.47 3.56
N ILE A 46 11.54 4.05 4.79
CA ILE A 46 10.63 3.33 5.67
C ILE A 46 9.40 4.20 5.99
N TYR A 47 9.62 5.47 6.34
CA TYR A 47 8.56 6.44 6.58
C TYR A 47 7.71 6.70 5.34
N GLY A 48 8.36 6.76 4.18
CA GLY A 48 7.71 6.98 2.89
C GLY A 48 6.72 5.88 2.53
N VAL A 49 6.97 4.63 2.92
CA VAL A 49 6.05 3.50 2.64
C VAL A 49 5.01 3.32 3.74
N ASN A 50 5.40 3.41 5.01
CA ASN A 50 4.55 2.99 6.13
C ASN A 50 3.62 4.09 6.66
N VAL A 51 3.88 5.36 6.33
CA VAL A 51 3.17 6.50 6.96
C VAL A 51 2.64 7.50 5.95
N LYS A 52 3.46 7.91 4.98
CA LYS A 52 3.17 9.01 4.07
C LYS A 52 2.29 8.58 2.90
#